data_AF-A0A2V1BRP0-F1
#
_entry.id   AF-A0A2V1BRP0-F1
#
_cell.length_a   1.000
_cell.length_b   1.000
_cell.length_c   1.000
_cell.angle_alpha   90.00
_cell.angle_beta   90.00
_cell.angle_gamma   90.00
#
_symmetry.space_group_name_H-M   'P 1'
#
loop_
_entity.id
_entity.type
_entity.pdbx_description
1 polymer ?
#
loop_
_entity_poly.entity_id
_entity_poly.type
_entity_poly.pdbx_seq_one_letter_code
_entity_poly.pdbx_strand_id
1 'polypeptide(L)' 'KLIKQGYKIYGIVDYGYIYNWIWSSRAHGLQAIFKHLKLTPTGSLVRSLILSLPRQRLTVYFNNYFTFIPFF' A
#
# COMPACT_ATOMS: atom_id res chain seq x y z
N LYS A 1 8.07 12.15 -12.93
CA LYS A 1 7.71 12.46 -11.52
C LYS A 1 8.27 13.84 -11.17
N LEU A 2 7.46 14.82 -10.77
CA LEU A 2 8.00 16.06 -10.19
C LEU A 2 6.97 16.80 -9.33
N ILE A 3 6.72 16.24 -8.15
CA ILE A 3 6.24 17.01 -7.01
C ILE A 3 7.30 16.83 -5.93
N LYS A 4 8.06 17.91 -5.66
CA LYS A 4 9.14 17.92 -4.67
C LYS A 4 8.59 17.95 -3.24
N GLN A 5 7.40 18.50 -3.06
CA GLN A 5 6.68 18.64 -1.80
C GLN A 5 5.22 18.26 -2.03
N GLY A 6 4.76 17.18 -1.39
CA GLY A 6 3.41 16.69 -1.56
C GLY A 6 3.20 15.32 -0.92
N TYR A 7 1.98 14.84 -1.02
CA TYR A 7 1.58 13.55 -0.51
C TYR A 7 1.73 12.48 -1.59
N LYS A 8 2.25 11.32 -1.22
CA LYS A 8 2.26 10.13 -2.07
C LYS A 8 1.14 9.22 -1.60
N ILE A 9 0.21 8.92 -2.50
CA ILE A 9 -0.94 8.05 -2.27
C ILE A 9 -0.61 6.65 -2.81
N TYR A 10 -0.98 5.64 -2.04
CA TYR A 10 -0.91 4.24 -2.40
C TYR A 10 -2.33 3.68 -2.31
N GLY A 11 -2.90 3.27 -3.44
CA GLY A 11 -4.26 2.76 -3.51
C GLY A 11 -4.30 1.32 -4.00
N ILE A 12 -5.33 0.58 -3.58
CA ILE A 12 -5.74 -0.66 -4.22
C ILE A 12 -7.01 -0.39 -5.03
N VAL A 13 -6.96 -0.77 -6.29
CA VAL A 13 -7.88 -0.31 -7.33
C VAL A 13 -8.27 -1.46 -8.25
N ASP A 14 -9.51 -1.44 -8.72
CA ASP A 14 -10.01 -2.35 -9.76
C ASP A 14 -10.96 -1.59 -10.69
N TYR A 15 -10.82 -1.77 -12.01
CA TYR A 15 -11.65 -1.10 -13.05
C TYR A 15 -11.94 0.41 -12.82
N GLY A 16 -10.99 1.17 -12.27
CA GLY A 16 -11.15 2.60 -12.00
C GLY A 16 -11.79 2.94 -10.64
N TYR A 17 -12.16 1.95 -9.85
CA TYR A 17 -12.65 2.10 -8.48
C TYR A 17 -11.53 1.92 -7.46
N ILE A 18 -11.41 2.86 -6.52
CA ILE A 18 -10.44 2.79 -5.39
C ILE A 18 -11.15 2.17 -4.19
N TYR A 19 -10.76 0.96 -3.80
CA TYR A 19 -11.31 0.31 -2.60
C TYR A 19 -10.76 0.95 -1.33
N ASN A 20 -9.45 1.17 -1.29
CA ASN A 20 -8.78 1.75 -0.15
C ASN A 20 -7.49 2.43 -0.57
N TRP A 21 -7.05 3.38 0.24
CA TRP A 21 -5.82 4.12 0.01
C TRP A 21 -5.14 4.53 1.31
N ILE A 22 -3.81 4.60 1.25
CA ILE A 22 -2.94 5.07 2.32
C ILE A 22 -2.08 6.16 1.75
N TRP A 23 -1.87 7.23 2.52
CA TRP A 23 -1.01 8.33 2.11
C TRP A 23 0.28 8.38 2.91
N SER A 24 1.28 9.00 2.31
CA SER A 24 2.54 9.35 2.98
C SER A 24 2.97 10.75 2.63
N SER A 25 3.72 11.39 3.53
CA SER A 25 4.42 12.64 3.25
C SER A 25 5.88 12.50 3.66
N ARG A 26 6.74 13.42 3.21
CA ARG A 26 8.13 13.45 3.69
C ARG A 26 8.23 13.77 5.19
N ALA A 27 7.32 14.62 5.70
CA ALA A 27 7.33 15.04 7.10
C ALA A 27 6.79 13.95 8.05
N HIS A 28 5.75 13.22 7.63
CA HIS A 28 5.04 12.27 8.49
C HIS A 28 5.26 10.80 8.14
N GLY A 29 6.03 10.51 7.08
CA GLY A 29 6.22 9.15 6.59
C GLY A 29 4.89 8.51 6.16
N LEU A 30 4.78 7.19 6.30
CA LEU A 30 3.54 6.45 6.08
C LEU A 30 2.64 6.52 7.31
N GLN A 31 1.43 7.06 7.11
CA GLN A 31 0.40 7.18 8.13
C GLN A 31 -0.61 6.02 8.02
N ALA A 32 -1.28 5.67 9.11
CA ALA A 32 -2.35 4.64 9.15
C ALA A 32 -1.95 3.18 8.81
N ILE A 33 -0.68 2.79 9.01
CA ILE A 33 -0.27 1.38 8.86
C ILE A 33 -0.16 0.72 10.23
N PHE A 34 -0.80 -0.45 10.39
CA PHE A 34 -0.45 -1.38 11.46
C PHE A 34 0.93 -1.98 11.16
N LYS A 35 1.95 -1.47 11.85
CA LYS A 35 3.32 -1.98 11.71
C LYS A 35 3.35 -3.44 12.17
N HIS A 36 3.58 -4.35 11.23
CA HIS A 36 3.81 -5.74 11.56
C HIS A 36 5.30 -5.93 11.83
N LEU A 37 5.67 -6.41 13.02
CA LEU A 37 7.07 -6.54 13.47
C LEU A 37 7.98 -7.32 12.50
N LYS A 38 7.39 -8.20 11.68
CA LYS A 38 8.11 -9.07 10.72
C LYS A 38 8.13 -8.55 9.28
N LEU A 39 7.48 -7.43 8.97
CA LEU A 39 7.39 -6.91 7.60
C LEU A 39 8.10 -5.57 7.46
N THR A 40 8.66 -5.32 6.27
CA THR A 40 9.14 -3.99 5.91
C THR A 40 7.98 -2.99 5.94
N PRO A 41 8.25 -1.67 6.04
CA PRO A 41 7.20 -0.66 5.96
C PRO A 41 6.34 -0.78 4.69
N THR A 42 6.98 -1.08 3.57
CA THR A 42 6.30 -1.34 2.28
C THR A 42 5.47 -2.62 2.31
N GLY A 43 5.98 -3.69 2.93
CA GLY A 43 5.22 -4.93 3.09
C GLY A 43 4.01 -4.78 4.01
N SER A 44 4.16 -4.04 5.12
CA SER A 44 3.06 -3.71 6.03
C SER A 44 1.99 -2.87 5.32
N LEU A 45 2.40 -1.90 4.50
CA LEU A 45 1.50 -1.09 3.66
C LEU A 45 0.64 -1.96 2.77
N VAL A 46 1.28 -2.81 1.97
CA VAL A 46 0.59 -3.67 1.01
C VAL A 46 -0.33 -4.65 1.73
N ARG A 47 0.15 -5.27 2.82
CA ARG A 47 -0.69 -6.15 3.64
C ARG A 47 -1.92 -5.43 4.19
N SER A 48 -1.77 -4.20 4.68
CA SER A 48 -2.91 -3.38 5.16
C SER A 48 -3.93 -3.10 4.06
N LEU A 49 -3.48 -2.76 2.84
CA LEU A 49 -4.38 -2.55 1.71
C LEU A 49 -5.10 -3.84 1.30
N ILE A 50 -4.38 -4.96 1.22
CA ILE A 50 -4.98 -6.25 0.83
C ILE A 50 -5.99 -6.73 1.89
N LEU A 51 -5.67 -6.60 3.18
CA LEU A 51 -6.58 -7.00 4.26
C LEU A 51 -7.86 -6.14 4.31
N SER A 52 -7.86 -4.97 3.67
CA SER A 52 -9.08 -4.15 3.55
C SER A 52 -10.02 -4.61 2.45
N LEU A 53 -9.58 -5.51 1.56
CA LEU A 53 -10.45 -6.12 0.56
C LEU A 53 -11.37 -7.16 1.21
N PRO A 54 -12.59 -7.36 0.68
CA PRO A 54 -13.44 -8.47 1.10
C PRO A 54 -12.68 -9.79 0.93
N ARG A 55 -12.74 -10.67 1.95
CA ARG A 55 -12.03 -11.96 1.98
C ARG A 55 -12.58 -12.91 0.90
N GLN A 56 -12.09 -12.73 -0.32
CA GLN A 56 -12.34 -13.58 -1.49
C GLN A 56 -10.99 -14.00 -2.08
N ARG A 57 -10.98 -15.04 -2.93
CA ARG A 57 -9.78 -15.43 -3.70
C ARG A 57 -9.51 -14.37 -4.76
N LEU A 58 -8.74 -13.34 -4.40
CA LEU A 58 -8.40 -12.22 -5.25
C LEU A 58 -6.96 -12.34 -5.75
N THR A 59 -6.75 -12.09 -7.05
CA THR A 59 -5.42 -11.93 -7.62
C THR A 59 -5.03 -10.46 -7.56
N VAL A 60 -3.99 -10.14 -6.81
CA VAL A 60 -3.49 -8.76 -6.65
C VAL A 60 -2.23 -8.57 -7.48
N TYR A 61 -2.26 -7.58 -8.37
CA TYR A 61 -1.11 -7.22 -9.20
C TYR A 61 -0.36 -6.04 -8.59
N PHE A 62 0.96 -6.12 -8.58
CA PHE A 62 1.82 -5.06 -8.05
C PHE A 62 2.59 -4.38 -9.17
N ASN A 63 2.75 -3.06 -9.03
CA ASN A 63 3.74 -2.33 -9.81
C ASN A 63 5.16 -2.74 -9.36
N ASN A 64 6.13 -2.69 -10.27
CA ASN A 64 7.55 -2.98 -10.05
C ASN A 64 8.20 -2.20 -8.88
N TYR A 65 7.55 -1.13 -8.40
CA TYR A 65 7.92 -0.45 -7.17
C TYR A 65 7.85 -1.34 -5.91
N PHE A 66 7.02 -2.39 -5.92
CA PHE A 66 6.77 -3.29 -4.78
C PHE A 66 7.46 -4.64 -4.93
N THR A 67 8.69 -4.65 -5.47
CA THR A 67 9.34 -5.82 -6.08
C THR A 67 9.66 -6.97 -5.13
N PHE A 68 9.55 -6.80 -3.82
CA PHE A 68 9.78 -7.87 -2.84
C PHE A 68 8.92 -7.65 -1.60
N ILE A 69 7.70 -8.17 -1.63
CA ILE A 69 6.84 -8.23 -0.45
C ILE A 69 6.62 -9.70 -0.15
N PRO A 70 7.30 -10.25 0.88
CA PRO A 70 7.08 -11.62 1.23
C PRO A 70 5.66 -11.78 1.79
N PHE A 71 4.86 -12.57 1.09
CA PHE A 71 3.55 -13.02 1.52
C PHE A 71 3.75 -14.19 2.48
N PHE A 72 3.96 -13.86 3.77
CA PHE A 72 3.93 -14.85 4.85
C PHE A 72 2.55 -14.90 5.50
#